data_AF-A0A7C3YUP0-F1
#
_entry.id   AF-A0A7C3YUP0-F1
#
_cell.length_a   1.000
_cell.length_b   1.000
_cell.length_c   1.000
_cell.angle_alpha   90.00
_cell.angle_beta   90.00
_cell.angle_gamma   90.00
#
_symmetry.space_group_name_H-M   'P 1'
#
loop_
_entity.id
_entity.type
_entity.pdbx_description
1 polymer ?
#
loop_
_entity_poly.entity_id
_entity_poly.type
_entity_poly.pdbx_seq_one_letter_code
_entity_poly.pdbx_strand_id
1 'polypeptide(L)'
;MNLPVSLEKYIPNYEISFFNLKAIPAEKLVEYDHPFGWVLSVMQKEDANVKEFKEIVEQAVKHLEQIPFEKQANWSKLLHYLFMLIFNRREKSEQSDLFDIIEESILDKSRREEVKKMGKTIAQSLIDEGIEKGIEKGFEKGIEKGIEKGIEKGIEKGMQQLLIDALEIKFGSIPSDIIKSINNITGKETLKSLHYYAINSNNIDEFEEKLEALKNGKSSHIKNPTSRRKR
;
A
#
# COMPACT_ATOMS: atom_id res chain seq x y z
N MET A 1 28.05 6.04 -16.77
CA MET A 1 29.07 5.73 -15.75
C MET A 1 30.42 5.76 -16.43
N ASN A 2 31.42 6.47 -15.87
CA ASN A 2 32.79 6.41 -16.38
C ASN A 2 33.47 5.18 -15.77
N LEU A 3 33.57 4.11 -16.54
CA LEU A 3 34.25 2.88 -16.14
C LEU A 3 35.75 2.97 -16.47
N PRO A 4 36.63 2.40 -15.63
CA PRO A 4 38.04 2.26 -15.96
C PRO A 4 38.25 1.41 -17.22
N VAL A 5 39.14 1.85 -18.12
CA VAL A 5 39.45 1.19 -19.41
C VAL A 5 39.80 -0.30 -19.26
N SER A 6 40.41 -0.67 -18.13
CA SER A 6 40.76 -2.07 -17.82
C SER A 6 39.56 -3.02 -17.71
N LEU A 7 38.37 -2.48 -17.42
CA LEU A 7 37.13 -3.25 -17.27
C LEU A 7 36.30 -3.30 -18.56
N GLU A 8 36.58 -2.48 -19.56
CA GLU A 8 35.80 -2.43 -20.82
C GLU A 8 35.80 -3.78 -21.56
N LYS A 9 36.91 -4.52 -21.54
CA LYS A 9 37.04 -5.84 -22.18
C LYS A 9 36.16 -6.94 -21.56
N TYR A 10 35.60 -6.69 -20.37
CA TYR A 10 34.69 -7.62 -19.67
C TYR A 10 33.23 -7.16 -19.77
N ILE A 11 32.93 -6.03 -20.41
CA ILE A 11 31.57 -5.58 -20.64
C ILE A 11 30.99 -6.41 -21.79
N PRO A 12 29.89 -7.14 -21.57
CA PRO A 12 29.25 -7.87 -22.65
C PRO A 12 28.67 -6.89 -23.67
N ASN A 13 29.11 -7.00 -24.93
CA ASN A 13 28.56 -6.21 -26.03
C ASN A 13 27.36 -6.95 -26.63
N TYR A 14 26.20 -6.85 -25.97
CA TYR A 14 24.94 -7.37 -26.49
C TYR A 14 24.12 -6.24 -27.09
N GLU A 15 23.75 -6.37 -28.36
CA GLU A 15 22.67 -5.58 -28.93
C GLU A 15 21.34 -6.12 -28.41
N ILE A 16 20.71 -5.37 -27.50
CA ILE A 16 19.39 -5.71 -26.99
C ILE A 16 18.36 -5.20 -28.00
N SER A 17 17.74 -6.12 -28.73
CA SER A 17 16.58 -5.80 -29.56
C SER A 17 15.40 -5.37 -28.68
N PHE A 18 15.19 -4.07 -28.54
CA PHE A 18 14.06 -3.51 -27.80
C PHE A 18 12.85 -3.33 -28.71
N PHE A 19 11.77 -4.05 -28.41
CA PHE A 19 10.50 -3.90 -29.11
C PHE A 19 9.70 -2.72 -28.52
N ASN A 20 9.85 -1.53 -29.10
CA ASN A 20 9.10 -0.35 -28.67
C ASN A 20 7.70 -0.32 -29.30
N LEU A 21 6.72 -0.92 -28.63
CA LEU A 21 5.35 -1.04 -29.13
C LEU A 21 4.72 0.33 -29.52
N LYS A 22 4.95 1.39 -28.75
CA LYS A 22 4.35 2.72 -29.04
C LYS A 22 4.99 3.42 -30.25
N ALA A 23 6.19 3.01 -30.67
CA ALA A 23 6.89 3.59 -31.83
C ALA A 23 6.64 2.81 -33.14
N ILE A 24 6.04 1.62 -33.06
CA ILE A 24 5.76 0.79 -34.23
C ILE A 24 4.43 1.25 -34.86
N PRO A 25 4.35 1.51 -36.17
CA PRO A 25 3.08 1.82 -36.83
C PRO A 25 2.06 0.70 -36.63
N ALA A 26 0.80 1.05 -36.35
CA ALA A 26 -0.26 0.08 -36.05
C ALA A 26 -0.45 -0.93 -37.20
N GLU A 27 -0.28 -0.47 -38.44
CA GLU A 27 -0.42 -1.28 -39.66
C GLU A 27 0.61 -2.42 -39.70
N LYS A 28 1.82 -2.19 -39.18
CA LYS A 28 2.87 -3.21 -39.12
C LYS A 28 2.57 -4.31 -38.11
N LEU A 29 1.80 -4.01 -37.05
CA LEU A 29 1.42 -5.01 -36.06
C LEU A 29 0.46 -6.04 -36.65
N VAL A 30 -0.40 -5.61 -37.59
CA VAL A 30 -1.46 -6.44 -38.18
C VAL A 30 -1.13 -6.91 -39.61
N GLU A 31 -0.01 -6.46 -40.19
CA GLU A 31 0.43 -6.75 -41.57
C GLU A 31 0.41 -8.25 -41.92
N TYR A 32 0.82 -9.09 -40.97
CA TYR A 32 0.92 -10.55 -41.17
C TYR A 32 -0.31 -11.32 -40.66
N ASP A 33 -1.37 -10.61 -40.26
CA ASP A 33 -2.58 -11.17 -39.65
C ASP A 33 -2.30 -12.15 -38.50
N HIS A 34 -1.20 -11.92 -37.78
CA HIS A 34 -0.82 -12.77 -36.66
C HIS A 34 -1.70 -12.43 -35.44
N PRO A 35 -2.33 -13.41 -34.76
CA PRO A 35 -3.24 -13.16 -33.63
C PRO A 35 -2.67 -12.28 -32.52
N PHE A 36 -1.37 -12.45 -32.23
CA PHE A 36 -0.69 -11.64 -31.23
C PHE A 36 -0.55 -10.17 -31.66
N GLY A 37 -0.39 -9.89 -32.96
CA GLY A 37 -0.31 -8.54 -33.50
C GLY A 37 -1.59 -7.74 -33.25
N TRP A 38 -2.75 -8.39 -33.40
CA TRP A 38 -4.06 -7.82 -33.07
C TRP A 38 -4.23 -7.53 -31.57
N VAL A 39 -3.70 -8.38 -30.70
CA VAL A 39 -3.69 -8.09 -29.25
C VAL A 39 -2.75 -6.92 -28.92
N LEU A 40 -1.61 -6.83 -29.59
CA LEU A 40 -0.67 -5.71 -29.44
C LEU A 40 -1.24 -4.39 -29.95
N SER A 41 -2.08 -4.39 -31.00
CA SER A 41 -2.73 -3.17 -31.47
C SER A 41 -3.75 -2.63 -30.45
N VAL A 42 -4.49 -3.51 -29.76
CA VAL A 42 -5.32 -3.12 -28.61
C VAL A 42 -4.46 -2.51 -27.50
N MET A 43 -3.34 -3.15 -27.16
CA MET A 43 -2.42 -2.66 -26.12
C MET A 43 -1.80 -1.30 -26.48
N GLN A 44 -1.44 -1.10 -27.75
CA GLN A 44 -0.91 0.18 -28.23
C GLN A 44 -1.89 1.33 -28.00
N LYS A 45 -3.19 1.04 -27.98
CA LYS A 45 -4.30 1.99 -27.85
C LYS A 45 -4.96 1.94 -26.47
N GLU A 46 -4.25 1.46 -25.45
CA GLU A 46 -4.77 1.36 -24.07
C GLU A 46 -5.31 2.68 -23.51
N ASP A 47 -4.75 3.83 -23.95
CA ASP A 47 -5.13 5.19 -23.52
C ASP A 47 -6.16 5.85 -24.47
N ALA A 48 -6.62 5.16 -25.51
CA ALA A 48 -7.56 5.72 -26.48
C ALA A 48 -8.94 5.97 -25.85
N ASN A 49 -9.71 6.85 -26.49
CA ASN A 49 -11.11 7.07 -26.09
C ASN A 49 -11.92 5.77 -26.25
N VAL A 50 -13.04 5.67 -25.52
CA VAL A 50 -13.84 4.45 -25.44
C VAL A 50 -14.31 3.97 -26.82
N LYS A 51 -14.71 4.88 -27.71
CA LYS A 51 -15.22 4.51 -29.03
C LYS A 51 -14.13 3.87 -29.88
N GLU A 52 -12.97 4.52 -29.98
CA GLU A 52 -11.81 3.98 -30.72
C GLU A 52 -11.35 2.65 -30.12
N PHE A 53 -11.30 2.56 -28.79
CA PHE A 53 -10.88 1.34 -28.11
C PHE A 53 -11.85 0.17 -28.38
N LYS A 54 -13.17 0.42 -28.34
CA LYS A 54 -14.21 -0.56 -28.68
C LYS A 54 -14.03 -1.11 -30.10
N GLU A 55 -13.81 -0.24 -31.07
CA GLU A 55 -13.60 -0.62 -32.48
C GLU A 55 -12.37 -1.53 -32.65
N ILE A 56 -11.27 -1.23 -31.96
CA ILE A 56 -10.04 -2.03 -32.06
C ILE A 56 -10.20 -3.38 -31.35
N VAL A 57 -10.87 -3.42 -30.20
CA VAL A 57 -11.17 -4.68 -29.48
C VAL A 57 -12.05 -5.58 -30.35
N GLU A 58 -13.11 -5.04 -30.94
CA GLU A 58 -14.00 -5.79 -31.85
C GLU A 58 -13.21 -6.39 -33.02
N GLN A 59 -12.35 -5.60 -33.67
CA GLN A 59 -11.49 -6.09 -34.76
C GLN A 59 -10.57 -7.20 -34.28
N ALA A 60 -9.86 -6.99 -33.16
CA ALA A 60 -8.95 -7.99 -32.62
C ALA A 60 -9.68 -9.31 -32.33
N VAL A 61 -10.85 -9.26 -31.68
CA VAL A 61 -11.64 -10.46 -31.36
C VAL A 61 -12.08 -11.20 -32.62
N LYS A 62 -12.52 -10.50 -33.66
CA LYS A 62 -12.91 -11.12 -34.95
C LYS A 62 -11.74 -11.87 -35.60
N HIS A 63 -10.52 -11.31 -35.54
CA HIS A 63 -9.33 -12.00 -36.05
C HIS A 63 -8.88 -13.15 -35.14
N LEU A 64 -9.00 -13.01 -33.83
CA LEU A 64 -8.75 -14.11 -32.89
C LEU A 64 -9.71 -15.28 -33.17
N GLU A 65 -10.98 -15.02 -33.50
CA GLU A 65 -11.94 -16.06 -33.86
C GLU A 65 -11.54 -16.86 -35.12
N GLN A 66 -10.61 -16.38 -35.94
CA GLN A 66 -10.12 -17.15 -37.08
C GLN A 66 -9.10 -18.23 -36.69
N ILE A 67 -8.61 -18.24 -35.45
CA ILE A 67 -7.68 -19.26 -34.96
C ILE A 67 -8.35 -20.64 -35.08
N PRO A 68 -7.68 -21.65 -35.67
CA PRO A 68 -8.23 -23.00 -35.77
C PRO A 68 -8.51 -23.63 -34.40
N PHE A 69 -9.54 -24.48 -34.30
CA PHE A 69 -9.94 -25.11 -33.04
C PHE A 69 -8.83 -26.01 -32.44
N GLU A 70 -7.89 -26.52 -33.25
CA GLU A 70 -6.72 -27.26 -32.77
C GLU A 70 -5.80 -26.39 -31.92
N LYS A 71 -5.85 -25.06 -32.11
CA LYS A 71 -5.10 -24.06 -31.35
C LYS A 71 -5.98 -23.32 -30.34
N GLN A 72 -7.06 -23.94 -29.87
CA GLN A 72 -7.99 -23.34 -28.89
C GLN A 72 -7.30 -22.78 -27.64
N ALA A 73 -6.27 -23.47 -27.14
CA ALA A 73 -5.50 -23.00 -25.99
C ALA A 73 -4.81 -21.63 -26.24
N ASN A 74 -4.36 -21.36 -27.47
CA ASN A 74 -3.76 -20.08 -27.82
C ASN A 74 -4.82 -18.99 -27.94
N TRP A 75 -5.96 -19.31 -28.55
CA TRP A 75 -7.11 -18.40 -28.60
C TRP A 75 -7.57 -17.99 -27.20
N SER A 76 -7.76 -18.97 -26.31
CA SER A 76 -8.20 -18.75 -24.92
C SER A 76 -7.19 -17.89 -24.15
N LYS A 77 -5.88 -18.11 -24.32
CA LYS A 77 -4.82 -17.28 -23.72
C LYS A 77 -4.85 -15.82 -24.21
N LEU A 78 -5.04 -15.60 -25.51
CA LEU A 78 -5.08 -14.25 -26.08
C LEU A 78 -6.32 -13.49 -25.63
N LEU A 79 -7.48 -14.14 -25.56
CA LEU A 79 -8.69 -13.55 -24.98
C LEU A 79 -8.53 -13.26 -23.50
N HIS A 80 -7.93 -14.17 -22.74
CA HIS A 80 -7.63 -13.93 -21.33
C HIS A 80 -6.74 -12.70 -21.16
N TYR A 81 -5.72 -12.53 -22.01
CA TYR A 81 -4.90 -11.33 -21.99
C TYR A 81 -5.70 -10.05 -22.28
N LEU A 82 -6.61 -10.07 -23.26
CA LEU A 82 -7.49 -8.93 -23.53
C LEU A 82 -8.39 -8.59 -22.34
N PHE A 83 -8.97 -9.59 -21.68
CA PHE A 83 -9.74 -9.36 -20.45
C PHE A 83 -8.89 -8.73 -19.37
N MET A 84 -7.71 -9.29 -19.10
CA MET A 84 -6.81 -8.74 -18.09
C MET A 84 -6.37 -7.32 -18.43
N LEU A 85 -6.13 -7.02 -19.71
CA LEU A 85 -5.81 -5.66 -20.15
C LEU A 85 -6.97 -4.71 -19.87
N ILE A 86 -8.20 -5.09 -20.22
CA ILE A 86 -9.40 -4.29 -19.98
C ILE A 86 -9.59 -4.02 -18.48
N PHE A 87 -9.52 -5.05 -17.64
CA PHE A 87 -9.69 -4.91 -16.19
C PHE A 87 -8.63 -4.03 -15.54
N ASN A 88 -7.39 -4.06 -16.03
CA ASN A 88 -6.27 -3.32 -15.43
C ASN A 88 -6.08 -1.90 -16.01
N ARG A 89 -6.50 -1.65 -17.25
CA ARG A 89 -6.24 -0.39 -17.94
C ARG A 89 -7.48 0.48 -18.15
N ARG A 90 -8.67 -0.11 -18.15
CA ARG A 90 -9.92 0.62 -18.46
C ARG A 90 -10.72 0.89 -17.20
N GLU A 91 -11.46 1.99 -17.24
CA GLU A 91 -12.35 2.42 -16.16
C GLU A 91 -13.45 1.40 -15.89
N LYS A 92 -13.82 1.23 -14.61
CA LYS A 92 -14.85 0.24 -14.20
C LYS A 92 -16.19 0.43 -14.92
N SER A 93 -16.55 1.68 -15.24
CA SER A 93 -17.77 2.00 -15.99
C SER A 93 -17.74 1.54 -17.45
N GLU A 94 -16.56 1.31 -18.03
CA GLU A 94 -16.39 0.86 -19.42
C GLU A 94 -16.31 -0.67 -19.54
N GLN A 95 -15.95 -1.36 -18.45
CA GLN A 95 -15.61 -2.79 -18.49
C GLN A 95 -16.79 -3.68 -18.90
N SER A 96 -18.01 -3.35 -18.46
CA SER A 96 -19.21 -4.11 -18.85
C SER A 96 -19.45 -4.02 -20.35
N ASP A 97 -19.50 -2.81 -20.90
CA ASP A 97 -19.69 -2.60 -22.34
C ASP A 97 -18.60 -3.27 -23.18
N LEU A 98 -17.34 -3.24 -22.72
CA LEU A 98 -16.22 -3.86 -23.42
C LEU A 98 -16.32 -5.39 -23.38
N PHE A 99 -16.81 -5.96 -22.28
CA PHE A 99 -17.09 -7.38 -22.18
C PHE A 99 -18.19 -7.79 -23.16
N ASP A 100 -19.29 -7.03 -23.20
CA ASP A 100 -20.42 -7.29 -24.09
C ASP A 100 -19.97 -7.27 -25.56
N ILE A 101 -19.12 -6.30 -25.93
CA ILE A 101 -18.55 -6.23 -27.28
C ILE A 101 -17.71 -7.45 -27.62
N ILE A 102 -16.87 -7.94 -26.71
CA ILE A 102 -16.08 -9.16 -26.95
C ILE A 102 -17.02 -10.35 -27.17
N GLU A 103 -18.06 -10.49 -26.35
CA GLU A 103 -19.04 -11.56 -26.48
C GLU A 103 -19.82 -11.49 -27.80
N GLU A 104 -20.34 -10.31 -28.15
CA GLU A 104 -21.14 -10.06 -29.35
C GLU A 104 -20.33 -10.23 -30.64
N SER A 105 -19.02 -9.93 -30.59
CA SER A 105 -18.11 -10.06 -31.73
C SER A 105 -17.83 -11.51 -32.13
N ILE A 106 -18.11 -12.48 -31.26
CA ILE A 106 -17.84 -13.91 -31.50
C ILE A 106 -19.07 -14.57 -32.08
N LEU A 107 -18.98 -15.06 -33.31
CA LEU A 107 -20.09 -15.69 -34.03
C LEU A 107 -20.29 -17.16 -33.62
N ASP A 108 -19.22 -17.90 -33.35
CA ASP A 108 -19.29 -19.30 -32.94
C ASP A 108 -19.89 -19.45 -31.54
N LYS A 109 -20.93 -20.28 -31.45
CA LYS A 109 -21.68 -20.47 -30.20
C LYS A 109 -20.82 -21.10 -29.10
N SER A 110 -19.93 -22.04 -29.43
CA SER A 110 -19.09 -22.72 -28.45
C SER A 110 -18.10 -21.74 -27.82
N ARG A 111 -17.44 -20.95 -28.66
CA ARG A 111 -16.52 -19.89 -28.24
C ARG A 111 -17.22 -18.81 -27.45
N ARG A 112 -18.40 -18.37 -27.86
CA ARG A 112 -19.17 -17.36 -27.11
C ARG A 112 -19.49 -17.85 -25.69
N GLU A 113 -19.86 -19.12 -25.54
CA GLU A 113 -20.09 -19.71 -24.21
C GLU A 113 -18.79 -19.86 -23.39
N GLU A 114 -17.65 -20.12 -24.03
CA GLU A 114 -16.35 -20.09 -23.34
C GLU A 114 -16.02 -18.69 -22.84
N VAL A 115 -16.26 -17.66 -23.64
CA VAL A 115 -16.04 -16.25 -23.28
C VAL A 115 -16.92 -15.81 -22.11
N LYS A 116 -18.21 -16.17 -22.12
CA LYS A 116 -19.10 -15.95 -20.96
C LYS A 116 -18.57 -16.56 -19.68
N LYS A 117 -18.10 -17.81 -19.75
CA LYS A 117 -17.52 -18.52 -18.59
C LYS A 117 -16.24 -17.83 -18.13
N MET A 118 -15.36 -17.48 -19.05
CA MET A 118 -14.11 -16.78 -18.77
C MET A 118 -14.36 -15.46 -18.05
N GLY A 119 -15.31 -14.65 -18.53
CA GLY A 119 -15.72 -13.40 -17.89
C GLY A 119 -16.16 -13.58 -16.43
N LYS A 120 -17.02 -14.58 -16.18
CA LYS A 120 -17.47 -14.91 -14.82
C LYS A 120 -16.32 -15.33 -13.90
N THR A 121 -15.42 -16.18 -14.39
CA THR A 121 -14.27 -16.65 -13.60
C THR A 121 -13.29 -15.53 -13.30
N ILE A 122 -12.99 -14.67 -14.27
CA ILE A 122 -12.10 -13.52 -14.07
C ILE A 122 -12.72 -12.53 -13.07
N ALA A 123 -14.00 -12.20 -13.24
CA ALA A 123 -14.71 -11.32 -12.31
C ALA A 123 -14.68 -11.87 -10.88
N GLN A 124 -14.93 -13.17 -10.69
CA GLN A 124 -14.86 -13.81 -9.37
C GLN A 124 -13.45 -13.76 -8.78
N SER A 125 -12.43 -14.11 -9.57
CA SER A 125 -11.03 -14.08 -9.12
C SER A 125 -10.58 -12.68 -8.69
N LEU A 126 -11.01 -11.64 -9.40
CA LEU A 126 -10.69 -10.25 -9.07
C LEU A 126 -11.40 -9.78 -7.79
N ILE A 127 -12.62 -10.26 -7.55
CA ILE A 127 -13.35 -10.02 -6.29
C ILE A 127 -12.60 -10.67 -5.13
N ASP A 128 -12.22 -11.94 -5.29
CA ASP A 128 -11.53 -12.71 -4.26
C ASP A 128 -10.17 -12.07 -3.91
N GLU A 129 -9.37 -11.70 -4.91
CA GLU A 129 -8.09 -10.99 -4.72
C GLU A 129 -8.30 -9.62 -4.04
N GLY A 130 -9.37 -8.91 -4.40
CA GLY A 130 -9.74 -7.64 -3.79
C GLY A 130 -10.09 -7.78 -2.31
N ILE A 131 -10.84 -8.84 -1.95
CA ILE A 131 -11.19 -9.16 -0.57
C ILE A 131 -9.93 -9.52 0.22
N GLU A 132 -9.08 -10.39 -0.32
CA GLU A 132 -7.84 -10.83 0.33
C GLU A 132 -6.92 -9.65 0.64
N LYS A 133 -6.64 -8.80 -0.37
CA LYS A 133 -5.85 -7.58 -0.18
C LYS A 133 -6.49 -6.60 0.81
N GLY A 134 -7.82 -6.53 0.83
CA GLY A 134 -8.57 -5.70 1.77
C GLY A 134 -8.41 -6.17 3.22
N ILE A 135 -8.54 -7.48 3.45
CA ILE A 135 -8.36 -8.11 4.76
C ILE A 135 -6.92 -7.95 5.24
N GLU A 136 -5.93 -8.26 4.39
CA GLU A 136 -4.51 -8.16 4.73
C GLU A 136 -4.14 -6.73 5.16
N LYS A 137 -4.50 -5.73 4.34
CA LYS A 137 -4.24 -4.31 4.68
C LYS A 137 -4.99 -3.85 5.91
N GLY A 138 -6.22 -4.32 6.12
CA GLY A 138 -7.02 -4.00 7.29
C GLY A 138 -6.43 -4.56 8.57
N PHE A 139 -5.99 -5.82 8.52
CA PHE A 139 -5.38 -6.53 9.63
C PHE A 139 -4.03 -5.93 10.02
N GLU A 140 -3.15 -5.69 9.03
CA GLU A 140 -1.83 -5.08 9.25
C GLU A 140 -1.95 -3.71 9.93
N LYS A 141 -2.79 -2.81 9.39
CA LYS A 141 -3.05 -1.49 9.99
C LYS A 141 -3.69 -1.58 11.37
N GLY A 142 -4.56 -2.57 11.59
CA GLY A 142 -5.22 -2.79 12.87
C GLY A 142 -4.22 -3.21 13.95
N ILE A 143 -3.35 -4.17 13.62
CA ILE A 143 -2.29 -4.65 14.52
C ILE A 143 -1.29 -3.54 14.80
N GLU A 144 -0.79 -2.85 13.79
CA GLU A 144 0.21 -1.79 13.96
C GLU A 144 -0.29 -0.71 14.93
N LYS A 145 -1.50 -0.18 14.70
CA LYS A 145 -2.12 0.81 15.59
C LYS A 145 -2.42 0.26 16.98
N GLY A 146 -2.79 -1.02 17.08
CA GLY A 146 -3.07 -1.68 18.34
C GLY A 146 -1.81 -1.83 19.20
N ILE A 147 -0.73 -2.31 18.59
CA ILE A 147 0.58 -2.50 19.22
C ILE A 147 1.16 -1.14 19.63
N GLU A 148 1.15 -0.15 18.74
CA GLU A 148 1.69 1.19 19.03
C GLU A 148 1.00 1.81 20.24
N LYS A 149 -0.35 1.84 20.25
CA LYS A 149 -1.12 2.35 21.40
C LYS A 149 -0.93 1.52 22.67
N GLY A 150 -0.77 0.20 22.53
CA GLY A 150 -0.53 -0.70 23.65
C GLY A 150 0.82 -0.43 24.31
N ILE A 151 1.88 -0.31 23.50
CA ILE A 151 3.24 -0.01 23.95
C ILE A 151 3.29 1.39 24.59
N GLU A 152 2.70 2.40 23.96
CA GLU A 152 2.70 3.77 24.50
C GLU A 152 2.05 3.81 25.88
N LYS A 153 0.84 3.24 26.03
CA LYS A 153 0.16 3.12 27.33
C LYS A 153 0.95 2.30 28.34
N GLY A 154 1.63 1.23 27.90
CA GLY A 154 2.49 0.41 28.75
C GLY A 154 3.68 1.19 29.31
N ILE A 155 4.35 1.98 28.45
CA ILE A 155 5.46 2.84 28.85
C ILE A 155 4.99 3.91 29.83
N GLU A 156 3.85 4.56 29.58
CA GLU A 156 3.31 5.57 30.49
C GLU A 156 3.00 4.99 31.88
N LYS A 157 2.31 3.85 31.94
CA LYS A 157 2.03 3.16 33.20
C LYS A 157 3.31 2.75 33.93
N GLY A 158 4.31 2.25 33.21
CA GLY A 158 5.61 1.92 33.79
C GLY A 158 6.32 3.14 34.38
N MET A 159 6.26 4.28 33.69
CA MET A 159 6.85 5.54 34.17
C MET A 159 6.11 6.11 35.40
N GLN A 160 4.78 6.00 35.44
CA GLN A 160 3.98 6.38 36.61
C GLN A 160 4.37 5.52 37.81
N GLN A 161 4.47 4.20 37.63
CA GLN A 161 4.87 3.28 38.71
C GLN A 161 6.27 3.59 39.22
N LEU A 162 7.26 3.74 38.33
CA LEU A 162 8.63 4.08 38.72
C LEU A 162 8.72 5.41 39.47
N LEU A 163 7.90 6.40 39.09
CA LEU A 163 7.83 7.68 39.79
C LEU A 163 7.29 7.52 41.21
N ILE A 164 6.22 6.73 41.38
CA ILE A 164 5.63 6.43 42.69
C ILE A 164 6.67 5.70 43.56
N ASP A 165 7.28 4.63 43.04
CA ASP A 165 8.29 3.86 43.76
C ASP A 165 9.47 4.74 44.21
N ALA A 166 9.94 5.66 43.36
CA ALA A 166 11.03 6.58 43.70
C ALA A 166 10.65 7.54 44.84
N LEU A 167 9.41 8.03 44.86
CA LEU A 167 8.91 8.89 45.93
C LEU A 167 8.73 8.08 47.23
N GLU A 168 8.28 6.82 47.16
CA GLU A 168 8.09 5.97 48.32
C GLU A 168 9.43 5.63 48.99
N ILE A 169 10.44 5.29 48.19
CA ILE A 169 11.80 5.00 48.67
C ILE A 169 12.39 6.22 49.39
N LYS A 170 12.12 7.43 48.89
CA LYS A 170 12.77 8.65 49.39
C LYS A 170 12.05 9.29 50.57
N PHE A 171 10.72 9.30 50.55
CA PHE A 171 9.90 10.02 51.52
C PHE A 171 9.06 9.09 52.41
N GLY A 172 9.08 7.78 52.17
CA GLY A 172 8.27 6.82 52.89
C GLY A 172 6.83 6.78 52.37
N SER A 173 5.85 6.89 53.26
CA SER A 173 4.43 6.87 52.88
C SER A 173 4.03 8.14 52.10
N ILE A 174 3.49 7.96 50.89
CA ILE A 174 2.99 9.07 50.07
C ILE A 174 1.47 9.23 50.25
N PRO A 175 0.93 10.46 50.34
CA PRO A 175 -0.50 10.71 50.30
C PRO A 175 -1.18 10.11 49.05
N SER A 176 -2.34 9.47 49.26
CA SER A 176 -3.09 8.80 48.18
C SER A 176 -3.52 9.73 47.03
N ASP A 177 -3.65 11.03 47.31
CA ASP A 177 -4.06 12.02 46.31
C ASP A 177 -2.94 12.37 45.33
N ILE A 178 -1.68 12.27 45.75
CA ILE A 178 -0.50 12.40 44.88
C ILE A 178 -0.42 11.18 43.96
N ILE A 179 -0.65 9.97 44.48
CA ILE A 179 -0.66 8.73 43.67
C ILE A 179 -1.74 8.79 42.59
N LYS A 180 -2.98 9.15 42.96
CA LYS A 180 -4.08 9.33 42.00
C LYS A 180 -3.73 10.38 40.94
N SER A 181 -3.08 11.46 41.36
CA SER A 181 -2.64 12.52 40.45
C SER A 181 -1.62 12.02 39.44
N ILE A 182 -0.62 11.25 39.86
CA ILE A 182 0.40 10.66 38.98
C ILE A 182 -0.22 9.68 37.98
N ASN A 183 -1.12 8.81 38.43
CA ASN A 183 -1.77 7.81 37.57
C ASN A 183 -2.65 8.43 36.46
N ASN A 184 -3.14 9.66 36.67
CA ASN A 184 -3.92 10.39 35.68
C ASN A 184 -3.08 11.21 34.69
N ILE A 185 -1.76 11.31 34.91
CA ILE A 185 -0.88 12.07 34.01
C ILE A 185 -0.56 11.22 32.79
N THR A 186 -1.00 11.71 31.64
CA THR A 186 -0.57 11.23 30.33
C THR A 186 0.53 12.14 29.78
N GLY A 187 1.45 11.59 29.02
CA GLY A 187 2.58 12.33 28.45
C GLY A 187 3.93 11.99 29.07
N LYS A 188 4.76 11.32 28.26
CA LYS A 188 6.12 10.91 28.59
C LYS A 188 7.02 12.04 29.12
N GLU A 189 6.93 13.24 28.56
CA GLU A 189 7.81 14.36 28.96
C GLU A 189 7.44 14.95 30.32
N THR A 190 6.14 14.99 30.64
CA THR A 190 5.66 15.38 31.96
C THR A 190 6.12 14.38 33.02
N LEU A 191 5.96 13.08 32.75
CA LEU A 191 6.40 12.01 33.66
C LEU A 191 7.92 12.03 33.87
N LYS A 192 8.74 12.28 32.83
CA LYS A 192 10.20 12.47 32.97
C LYS A 192 10.54 13.67 33.86
N SER A 193 9.84 14.78 33.68
CA SER A 193 10.07 16.00 34.46
C SER A 193 9.73 15.78 35.93
N LEU A 194 8.61 15.12 36.21
CA LEU A 194 8.22 14.74 37.57
C LEU A 194 9.22 13.77 38.20
N HIS A 195 9.73 12.79 37.44
CA HIS A 195 10.77 11.89 37.93
C HIS A 195 12.06 12.64 38.30
N TYR A 196 12.45 13.66 37.52
CA TYR A 196 13.55 14.54 37.90
C TYR A 196 13.26 15.29 39.22
N TYR A 197 12.06 15.83 39.40
CA TYR A 197 11.69 16.51 40.65
C TYR A 197 11.65 15.57 41.84
N ALA A 198 11.10 14.37 41.70
CA ALA A 198 11.10 13.35 42.77
C ALA A 198 12.52 13.10 43.31
N ILE A 199 13.52 13.02 42.42
CA ILE A 199 14.92 12.82 42.79
C ILE A 199 15.54 14.05 43.47
N ASN A 200 15.14 15.27 43.10
CA ASN A 200 15.80 16.50 43.57
C ASN A 200 15.06 17.26 44.70
N SER A 201 13.78 17.00 44.96
CA SER A 201 13.02 17.64 46.04
C SER A 201 13.49 17.19 47.41
N ASN A 202 13.49 18.07 48.42
CA ASN A 202 13.98 17.72 49.76
C ASN A 202 12.89 17.09 50.64
N ASN A 203 11.62 17.33 50.32
CA ASN A 203 10.46 16.79 51.00
C ASN A 203 9.29 16.60 50.00
N ILE A 204 8.20 15.98 50.49
CA ILE A 204 7.03 15.67 49.66
C ILE A 204 6.25 16.92 49.25
N ASP A 205 6.19 17.95 50.11
CA ASP A 205 5.46 19.20 49.85
C ASP A 205 6.09 19.97 48.68
N GLU A 206 7.42 20.00 48.59
CA GLU A 206 8.17 20.60 47.49
C GLU A 206 7.90 19.88 46.17
N PHE A 207 7.75 18.55 46.19
CA PHE A 207 7.35 17.79 45.01
C PHE A 207 5.89 18.09 44.61
N GLU A 208 4.98 18.15 45.56
CA GLU A 208 3.55 18.43 45.33
C GLU A 208 3.35 19.81 44.68
N GLU A 209 4.11 20.83 45.10
CA GLU A 209 4.08 22.15 44.46
C GLU A 209 4.47 22.07 42.96
N LYS A 210 5.49 21.27 42.61
CA LYS A 210 5.90 21.07 41.21
C LYS A 210 4.90 20.26 40.41
N LEU A 211 4.25 19.29 41.03
CA LEU A 211 3.16 18.52 40.44
C LEU A 211 1.97 19.41 40.08
N GLU A 212 1.54 20.28 40.99
CA GLU A 212 0.45 21.23 40.77
C GLU A 212 0.82 22.32 39.75
N ALA A 213 2.08 22.77 39.73
CA ALA A 213 2.55 23.72 38.72
C ALA A 213 2.49 23.14 37.30
N LEU A 214 2.84 21.85 37.14
CA LEU A 214 2.81 21.14 35.86
C LEU A 214 1.38 20.84 35.39
N LYS A 215 0.45 20.53 36.30
CA LYS A 215 -0.98 20.36 35.97
C LYS A 215 -1.63 21.65 35.48
N ASN A 216 -1.30 22.78 36.11
CA ASN A 216 -1.94 24.07 35.85
C ASN A 216 -1.33 24.85 34.67
N GLY A 217 -0.45 24.22 33.87
CA GLY A 217 0.16 24.85 32.69
C GLY A 217 1.05 26.07 32.99
N LYS A 218 1.40 26.32 34.26
CA LYS A 218 2.29 27.43 34.65
C LYS A 218 3.74 27.04 34.39
N SER A 219 4.11 27.10 33.11
CA SER A 219 5.47 26.87 32.58
C SER A 219 6.49 27.98 32.96
N SER A 220 6.25 28.78 34.00
CA SER A 220 7.08 29.96 34.24
C SER A 220 8.46 29.67 34.86
N HIS A 221 8.73 28.50 35.44
CA HIS A 221 10.03 28.21 36.08
C HIS A 221 10.53 26.76 36.01
N ILE A 222 10.20 26.00 34.96
CA ILE A 222 10.64 24.61 34.83
C ILE A 222 11.88 24.55 33.93
N LYS A 223 13.06 24.54 34.54
CA LYS A 223 14.32 24.31 33.82
C LYS A 223 14.27 22.91 33.21
N ASN A 224 14.15 22.85 31.89
CA ASN A 224 14.25 21.61 31.13
C ASN A 224 15.65 20.99 31.38
N PRO A 225 15.77 19.76 31.93
CA PRO A 225 17.06 19.14 32.25
C PRO A 225 17.95 18.93 31.02
N THR A 226 17.36 18.91 29.83
CA THR A 226 18.03 18.74 28.54
C THR A 226 18.91 19.93 28.11
N SER A 227 18.81 21.09 28.76
CA SER A 227 19.62 22.28 28.43
C SER A 227 21.06 22.27 28.98
N ARG A 228 21.46 21.26 29.77
CA ARG A 228 22.76 21.24 30.47
C ARG A 228 23.87 20.38 29.85
N ARG A 229 23.75 19.91 28.61
CA ARG A 229 24.84 19.22 27.89
C ARG A 229 25.27 19.98 26.63
N LYS A 230 25.97 21.10 26.81
CA LYS A 230 27.02 21.58 25.90
C LYS A 230 28.10 22.27 26.73
N ARG A 231 29.12 21.50 27.08
CA ARG A 231 30.49 21.96 27.31
C ARG A 231 31.40 21.01 26.56
#